data_AF-A0A345Y3A5-F1
#
_entry.id   AF-A0A345Y3A5-F1
#
_cell.length_a   1.000
_cell.length_b   1.000
_cell.length_c   1.000
_cell.angle_alpha   90.00
_cell.angle_beta   90.00
_cell.angle_gamma   90.00
#
_symmetry.space_group_name_H-M   'P 1'
#
loop_
_entity.id
_entity.type
_entity.pdbx_description
1 polymer ?
#
loop_
_entity_poly.entity_id
_entity_poly.type
_entity_poly.pdbx_seq_one_letter_code
_entity_poly.pdbx_strand_id
1 'polypeptide(L)'
;MRAYPRLAPKHLLVALIVPVKVASRNYYWFLHSDPRPGEISLAHHGVLFLDELPEFDRKVLEVLREPLENGQIHISRAARQATYPARFQLVAAMNPCPCGFYGHPSGRCRCTPEQLGRYRGRISGPLLDRIDLAVEVPSLAPQELQAASSGETSAVVRERVEAARERQLARQGKPNAWLGGSELEKSSQAEPEALATLTRASEKLGLSVRSFHRVWRVARTVADLEGSANVGRAHVLQAIQLRRALVND
;
A
#
# COMPACT_ATOMS: atom_id res chain seq x y z
N MET A 1 17.04 -9.27 -27.83
CA MET A 1 16.63 -10.08 -26.67
C MET A 1 17.13 -9.36 -25.42
N ARG A 2 16.35 -8.46 -24.81
CA ARG A 2 16.77 -7.75 -23.59
C ARG A 2 16.62 -8.70 -22.41
N ALA A 3 17.74 -9.07 -21.79
CA ALA A 3 17.75 -9.86 -20.57
C ALA A 3 17.03 -9.09 -19.46
N TYR A 4 15.92 -9.64 -18.97
CA TYR A 4 15.34 -9.17 -17.71
C TYR A 4 16.38 -9.40 -16.61
N PRO A 5 16.79 -8.36 -15.85
CA PRO A 5 17.71 -8.55 -14.74
C PRO A 5 17.02 -9.45 -13.73
N ARG A 6 17.77 -10.46 -13.28
CA ARG A 6 17.38 -11.48 -12.28
C ARG A 6 16.58 -10.82 -11.15
N LEU A 7 15.37 -11.32 -10.89
CA LEU A 7 14.43 -10.78 -9.90
C LEU A 7 15.05 -10.90 -8.49
N ALA A 8 15.68 -9.82 -8.04
CA ALA A 8 16.08 -9.61 -6.66
C ALA A 8 14.82 -9.55 -5.77
N PRO A 9 14.91 -9.91 -4.48
CA PRO A 9 13.80 -9.77 -3.55
C PRO A 9 13.38 -8.31 -3.50
N LYS A 10 12.06 -8.06 -3.44
CA LYS A 10 11.49 -6.70 -3.33
C LYS A 10 10.49 -6.68 -2.19
N HIS A 11 10.37 -5.55 -1.50
CA HIS A 11 9.19 -5.25 -0.71
C HIS A 11 8.21 -4.45 -1.58
N LEU A 12 6.98 -4.92 -1.67
CA LEU A 12 5.87 -4.23 -2.30
C LEU A 12 5.02 -3.58 -1.21
N LEU A 13 4.88 -2.27 -1.28
CA LEU A 13 4.10 -1.44 -0.36
C LEU A 13 2.86 -0.95 -1.08
N VAL A 14 1.69 -1.16 -0.48
CA VAL A 14 0.42 -0.79 -1.08
C VAL A 14 -0.38 0.03 -0.07
N ALA A 15 -0.67 1.29 -0.39
CA ALA A 15 -1.72 2.04 0.28
C ALA A 15 -3.01 1.87 -0.53
N LEU A 16 -4.03 1.26 0.09
CA LEU A 16 -5.27 0.89 -0.58
C LEU A 16 -6.19 2.11 -0.70
N ILE A 17 -6.41 2.57 -1.93
CA ILE A 17 -7.60 3.35 -2.31
C ILE A 17 -8.17 2.79 -3.60
N VAL A 18 -9.32 2.11 -3.58
CA VAL A 18 -10.00 1.63 -4.80
C VAL A 18 -11.13 2.61 -5.13
N PRO A 19 -11.05 3.30 -6.28
CA PRO A 19 -11.58 2.73 -7.51
C PRO A 19 -10.60 2.79 -8.68
N VAL A 20 -10.41 1.66 -9.37
CA VAL A 20 -9.62 1.56 -10.60
C VAL A 20 -10.46 2.06 -11.79
N LYS A 21 -9.99 3.10 -12.46
CA LYS A 21 -10.12 3.24 -13.92
C LYS A 21 -8.70 3.20 -14.50
N VAL A 22 -8.41 2.20 -15.33
CA VAL A 22 -7.11 2.08 -16.01
C VAL A 22 -7.05 3.14 -17.11
N ALA A 23 -6.11 4.07 -17.02
CA ALA A 23 -5.75 4.95 -18.13
C ALA A 23 -4.23 4.97 -18.28
N SER A 24 -3.75 4.73 -19.50
CA SER A 24 -2.35 4.60 -19.88
C SER A 24 -1.80 5.84 -20.58
N ARG A 25 -0.49 6.09 -20.36
CA ARG A 25 0.53 6.78 -21.18
C ARG A 25 0.93 8.26 -20.89
N ASN A 26 2.24 8.36 -20.59
CA ASN A 26 3.30 9.27 -21.06
C ASN A 26 3.35 10.77 -20.68
N TYR A 27 4.37 11.07 -19.84
CA TYR A 27 5.41 12.15 -19.83
C TYR A 27 5.09 13.55 -20.35
N TYR A 28 5.44 14.61 -19.58
CA TYR A 28 6.43 15.68 -19.89
C TYR A 28 6.50 16.74 -18.75
N TRP A 29 7.71 17.22 -18.45
CA TRP A 29 8.04 18.17 -17.38
C TRP A 29 7.79 19.65 -17.75
N PHE A 30 7.61 20.44 -16.68
CA PHE A 30 7.19 21.83 -16.50
C PHE A 30 7.77 22.94 -17.40
N LEU A 31 6.89 23.87 -17.75
CA LEU A 31 7.08 25.34 -17.73
C LEU A 31 5.70 25.96 -17.42
N HIS A 32 5.67 27.19 -16.89
CA HIS A 32 4.53 28.12 -16.66
C HIS A 32 4.23 28.49 -15.20
N SER A 33 3.86 29.76 -15.03
CA SER A 33 3.70 30.56 -13.80
C SER A 33 2.40 30.34 -13.02
N ASP A 34 1.50 29.48 -13.51
CA ASP A 34 0.32 29.04 -12.76
C ASP A 34 0.61 27.71 -12.07
N PRO A 35 0.17 27.50 -10.81
CA PRO A 35 0.19 26.16 -10.22
C PRO A 35 -0.62 25.25 -11.15
N ARG A 36 0.00 24.15 -11.59
CA ARG A 36 -0.64 23.13 -12.43
C ARG A 36 -0.72 21.81 -11.65
N PRO A 37 -1.74 20.97 -11.92
CA PRO A 37 -1.79 19.64 -11.33
C PRO A 37 -0.54 18.85 -11.74
N GLY A 38 0.15 18.28 -10.75
CA GLY A 38 1.25 17.36 -10.95
C GLY A 38 0.80 15.90 -10.89
N GLU A 39 1.76 14.98 -10.85
CA GLU A 39 1.53 13.55 -11.11
C GLU A 39 0.62 12.90 -10.06
N ILE A 40 0.72 13.38 -8.82
CA ILE A 40 -0.16 13.03 -7.70
C ILE A 40 -1.63 13.36 -8.03
N SER A 41 -1.89 14.52 -8.63
CA SER A 41 -3.24 14.95 -9.02
C SER A 41 -3.71 14.29 -10.30
N LEU A 42 -2.81 14.05 -11.25
CA LEU A 42 -3.12 13.31 -12.48
C LEU A 42 -3.48 11.84 -12.20
N ALA A 43 -2.95 11.26 -11.13
CA ALA A 43 -3.30 9.92 -10.66
C ALA A 43 -4.66 9.84 -9.93
N HIS A 44 -5.40 10.95 -9.79
CA HIS A 44 -6.70 10.93 -9.11
C HIS A 44 -7.66 9.91 -9.72
N HIS A 45 -8.24 9.04 -8.88
CA HIS A 45 -9.04 7.86 -9.26
C HIS A 45 -8.28 6.81 -10.09
N GLY A 46 -6.96 6.84 -10.05
CA GLY A 46 -6.06 5.87 -10.67
C GLY A 46 -5.04 5.32 -9.68
N VAL A 47 -3.90 4.87 -10.21
CA VAL A 47 -2.79 4.29 -9.46
C VAL A 47 -1.55 5.17 -9.64
N LEU A 48 -0.94 5.59 -8.53
CA LEU A 48 0.40 6.16 -8.51
C LEU A 48 1.38 5.03 -8.19
N PHE A 49 2.23 4.67 -9.16
CA PHE A 49 3.25 3.64 -8.98
C PHE A 49 4.64 4.27 -8.78
N LEU A 50 5.33 3.89 -7.70
CA LEU A 50 6.69 4.34 -7.39
C LEU A 50 7.62 3.13 -7.28
N ASP A 51 8.45 2.87 -8.29
CA ASP A 51 9.53 1.87 -8.17
C ASP A 51 10.73 2.48 -7.46
N GLU A 52 11.43 1.69 -6.64
CA GLU A 52 12.58 2.15 -5.86
C GLU A 52 12.27 3.29 -4.88
N LEU A 53 11.21 3.14 -4.07
CA LEU A 53 10.70 4.17 -3.15
C LEU A 53 11.78 4.90 -2.31
N PRO A 54 12.80 4.24 -1.73
CA PRO A 54 13.84 4.92 -0.95
C PRO A 54 14.80 5.79 -1.77
N GLU A 55 14.78 5.71 -3.10
CA GLU A 55 15.61 6.56 -3.97
C GLU A 55 14.97 7.91 -4.27
N PHE A 56 13.68 8.09 -3.95
CA PHE A 56 13.03 9.39 -4.04
C PHE A 56 13.52 10.34 -2.96
N ASP A 57 13.60 11.63 -3.31
CA ASP A 57 13.93 12.68 -2.34
C ASP A 57 12.94 12.66 -1.17
N ARG A 58 13.48 12.77 0.06
CA ARG A 58 12.67 12.69 1.28
C ARG A 58 11.54 13.72 1.30
N LYS A 59 11.75 14.93 0.79
CA LYS A 59 10.70 15.97 0.75
C LYS A 59 9.53 15.53 -0.13
N VAL A 60 9.80 14.86 -1.26
CA VAL A 60 8.76 14.32 -2.14
C VAL A 60 7.94 13.26 -1.43
N LEU A 61 8.59 12.35 -0.70
CA LEU A 61 7.91 11.32 0.09
C LEU A 61 7.05 11.93 1.21
N GLU A 62 7.55 12.96 1.89
CA GLU A 62 6.77 13.63 2.95
C GLU A 62 5.53 14.35 2.43
N VAL A 63 5.56 14.84 1.18
CA VAL A 63 4.40 15.47 0.52
C VAL A 63 3.27 14.45 0.30
N LEU A 64 3.57 13.17 0.07
CA LEU A 64 2.55 12.12 -0.16
C LEU A 64 1.64 11.89 1.05
N ARG A 65 2.07 12.27 2.26
CA ARG A 65 1.29 12.03 3.49
C ARG A 65 -0.07 12.71 3.46
N GLU A 66 -0.14 13.92 2.93
CA GLU A 66 -1.38 14.69 2.83
C GLU A 66 -2.40 13.99 1.89
N PRO A 67 -2.10 13.75 0.60
CA PRO A 67 -3.06 13.13 -0.31
C PRO A 67 -3.42 11.69 0.09
N LEU A 68 -2.52 10.94 0.75
CA LEU A 68 -2.83 9.62 1.29
C LEU A 68 -3.82 9.66 2.49
N GLU A 69 -3.99 10.81 3.11
CA GLU A 69 -4.91 11.01 4.23
C GLU A 69 -6.24 11.60 3.76
N ASN A 70 -6.21 12.71 3.03
CA ASN A 70 -7.40 13.51 2.69
C ASN A 70 -7.82 13.39 1.22
N GLY A 71 -6.98 12.79 0.36
CA GLY A 71 -7.26 12.66 -1.07
C GLY A 71 -7.16 13.98 -1.84
N GLN A 72 -6.44 14.97 -1.33
CA GLN A 72 -6.22 16.28 -1.92
C GLN A 72 -4.78 16.73 -1.68
N ILE A 73 -4.30 17.71 -2.43
CA ILE A 73 -2.99 18.33 -2.22
C ILE A 73 -3.12 19.84 -2.27
N HIS A 74 -2.52 20.51 -1.29
CA HIS A 74 -2.49 21.97 -1.22
C HIS A 74 -1.15 22.49 -1.72
N ILE A 75 -1.19 23.31 -2.77
CA ILE A 75 -0.01 23.96 -3.34
C ILE A 75 -0.06 25.44 -3.01
N SER A 76 0.91 25.90 -2.22
CA SER A 76 1.10 27.31 -1.90
C SER A 76 2.37 27.83 -2.60
N ARG A 77 2.23 28.84 -3.46
CA ARG A 77 3.37 29.57 -4.06
C ARG A 77 3.11 31.06 -3.95
N ALA A 78 4.07 31.80 -3.37
CA ALA A 78 4.14 33.26 -3.26
C ALA A 78 2.80 34.01 -3.12
N ALA A 79 2.06 34.20 -4.22
CA ALA A 79 0.82 34.98 -4.26
C ALA A 79 -0.49 34.15 -4.40
N ARG A 80 -0.44 32.81 -4.50
CA ARG A 80 -1.62 31.97 -4.75
C ARG A 80 -1.57 30.63 -4.02
N GLN A 81 -2.74 30.19 -3.56
CA GLN A 81 -2.99 28.85 -3.06
C GLN A 81 -3.94 28.13 -4.02
N ALA A 82 -3.65 26.87 -4.30
CA ALA A 82 -4.51 26.01 -5.11
C ALA A 82 -4.63 24.63 -4.44
N THR A 83 -5.84 24.08 -4.42
CA THR A 83 -6.11 22.72 -3.95
C THR A 83 -6.47 21.85 -5.15
N TYR A 84 -5.78 20.73 -5.31
CA TYR A 84 -6.07 19.75 -6.36
C TYR A 84 -6.55 18.43 -5.76
N PRO A 85 -7.48 17.71 -6.42
CA PRO A 85 -7.85 16.37 -6.02
C PRO A 85 -6.69 15.39 -6.26
N ALA A 86 -6.57 14.39 -5.38
CA ALA A 86 -5.45 13.45 -5.35
C ALA A 86 -5.84 12.10 -4.69
N ARG A 87 -7.07 11.61 -4.91
CA ARG A 87 -7.50 10.28 -4.44
C ARG A 87 -6.95 9.15 -5.34
N PHE A 88 -5.70 8.77 -5.19
CA PHE A 88 -5.05 7.68 -5.94
C PHE A 88 -4.77 6.46 -5.05
N GLN A 89 -4.64 5.28 -5.65
CA GLN A 89 -4.01 4.13 -5.00
C GLN A 89 -2.49 4.28 -5.08
N LEU A 90 -1.77 4.21 -3.96
CA LEU A 90 -0.31 4.16 -4.00
C LEU A 90 0.14 2.70 -4.05
N VAL A 91 0.91 2.37 -5.08
CA VAL A 91 1.67 1.13 -5.14
C VAL A 91 3.13 1.51 -5.24
N ALA A 92 3.95 1.05 -4.31
CA ALA A 92 5.37 1.35 -4.28
C ALA A 92 6.18 0.07 -4.13
N ALA A 93 7.34 0.01 -4.76
CA ALA A 93 8.25 -1.10 -4.63
C ALA A 93 9.59 -0.58 -4.09
N MET A 94 10.28 -1.40 -3.30
CA MET A 94 11.62 -1.10 -2.83
C MET A 94 12.45 -2.37 -2.73
N ASN A 95 13.76 -2.23 -2.89
CA ASN A 95 14.67 -3.32 -2.57
C ASN A 95 14.73 -3.51 -1.04
N PRO A 96 15.14 -4.67 -0.52
CA PRO A 96 15.28 -4.88 0.92
C PRO A 96 16.50 -4.17 1.52
N CYS A 97 17.46 -3.80 0.67
CA CYS A 97 18.67 -3.06 1.01
C CYS A 97 19.24 -2.32 -0.22
N PRO A 98 20.23 -1.42 -0.06
CA PRO A 98 20.84 -0.71 -1.17
C PRO A 98 21.46 -1.63 -2.25
N CYS A 99 22.01 -2.79 -1.84
CA CYS A 99 22.60 -3.73 -2.80
C CYS A 99 21.59 -4.72 -3.40
N GLY A 100 20.33 -4.74 -2.92
CA GLY A 100 19.28 -5.63 -3.41
C GLY A 100 19.33 -7.10 -2.98
N PHE A 101 20.37 -7.54 -2.25
CA PHE A 101 20.56 -8.97 -1.93
C PHE A 101 20.26 -9.36 -0.48
N TYR A 102 19.74 -8.46 0.37
CA TYR A 102 19.41 -8.80 1.75
C TYR A 102 18.32 -9.89 1.78
N GLY A 103 18.55 -10.95 2.55
CA GLY A 103 17.68 -12.14 2.59
C GLY A 103 17.79 -13.08 1.37
N HIS A 104 18.62 -12.75 0.37
CA HIS A 104 18.75 -13.58 -0.85
C HIS A 104 19.54 -14.89 -0.55
N PRO A 105 19.10 -16.06 -1.04
CA PRO A 105 19.75 -17.36 -0.78
C PRO A 105 21.22 -17.45 -1.18
N SER A 106 21.66 -16.64 -2.16
CA SER A 106 23.05 -16.64 -2.62
C SER A 106 24.05 -16.01 -1.64
N GLY A 107 23.60 -15.41 -0.53
CA GLY A 107 24.48 -14.76 0.46
C GLY A 107 25.30 -13.58 -0.08
N ARG A 108 24.87 -12.95 -1.18
CA ARG A 108 25.64 -11.88 -1.86
C ARG A 108 25.56 -10.52 -1.14
N CYS A 109 24.65 -10.39 -0.18
CA CYS A 109 24.50 -9.15 0.57
C CYS A 109 25.76 -8.86 1.39
N ARG A 110 26.28 -7.63 1.27
CA ARG A 110 27.39 -7.13 2.09
C ARG A 110 27.00 -5.90 2.91
N CYS A 111 25.71 -5.58 2.96
CA CYS A 111 25.22 -4.42 3.68
C CYS A 111 25.34 -4.63 5.19
N THR A 112 25.88 -3.64 5.89
CA THR A 112 25.92 -3.62 7.35
C THR A 112 24.54 -3.30 7.94
N PRO A 113 24.25 -3.67 9.20
CA PRO A 113 23.01 -3.26 9.88
C PRO A 113 22.75 -1.75 9.82
N GLU A 114 23.81 -0.93 9.94
CA GLU A 114 23.71 0.52 9.82
C GLU A 114 23.28 0.97 8.41
N GLN A 115 23.83 0.34 7.35
CA GLN A 115 23.43 0.62 5.98
C GLN A 115 21.97 0.22 5.71
N LEU A 116 21.51 -0.89 6.30
CA LEU A 116 20.11 -1.32 6.22
C LEU A 116 19.19 -0.32 6.93
N GLY A 117 19.51 0.04 8.16
CA GLY A 117 18.75 1.02 8.95
C GLY A 117 18.68 2.37 8.25
N ARG A 118 19.81 2.87 7.71
CA ARG A 118 19.86 4.13 6.96
C ARG A 118 19.02 4.09 5.69
N TYR A 119 19.03 2.97 4.96
CA TYR A 119 18.26 2.80 3.73
C TYR A 119 16.76 2.75 4.00
N ARG A 120 16.32 1.92 4.96
CA ARG A 120 14.91 1.81 5.37
C ARG A 120 14.43 3.12 5.99
N GLY A 121 15.28 3.79 6.77
CA GLY A 121 14.99 5.08 7.40
C GLY A 121 14.85 6.27 6.45
N ARG A 122 15.09 6.09 5.13
CA ARG A 122 14.72 7.10 4.13
C ARG A 122 13.20 7.25 4.01
N ILE A 123 12.45 6.20 4.35
CA ILE A 123 10.99 6.23 4.44
C ILE A 123 10.62 6.53 5.90
N SER A 124 9.87 7.60 6.12
CA SER A 124 9.50 7.99 7.48
C SER A 124 8.41 7.09 8.06
N GLY A 125 8.45 6.84 9.37
CA GLY A 125 7.38 6.15 10.10
C GLY A 125 5.99 6.75 9.84
N PRO A 126 5.81 8.09 9.88
CA PRO A 126 4.53 8.71 9.51
C PRO A 126 4.03 8.39 8.10
N LEU A 127 4.91 8.16 7.12
CA LEU A 127 4.50 7.72 5.78
C LEU A 127 4.13 6.23 5.79
N LEU A 128 4.93 5.38 6.45
CA LEU A 128 4.65 3.95 6.60
C LEU A 128 3.32 3.67 7.32
N ASP A 129 2.95 4.50 8.28
CA ASP A 129 1.66 4.45 8.97
C ASP A 129 0.45 4.65 8.04
N ARG A 130 0.68 5.19 6.83
CA ARG A 130 -0.35 5.38 5.79
C ARG A 130 -0.36 4.28 4.74
N ILE A 131 0.56 3.32 4.83
CA ILE A 131 0.58 2.12 3.99
C ILE A 131 -0.31 1.06 4.65
N ASP A 132 -1.33 0.60 3.91
CA ASP A 132 -2.28 -0.40 4.39
C ASP A 132 -1.66 -1.81 4.36
N LEU A 133 -0.90 -2.13 3.31
CA LEU A 133 -0.26 -3.43 3.10
C LEU A 133 1.24 -3.29 2.83
N ALA A 134 2.03 -4.19 3.40
CA ALA A 134 3.42 -4.39 3.07
C ALA A 134 3.63 -5.89 2.80
N VAL A 135 3.96 -6.23 1.57
CA VAL A 135 4.15 -7.60 1.10
C VAL A 135 5.61 -7.79 0.72
N GLU A 136 6.24 -8.79 1.31
CA GLU A 136 7.57 -9.23 0.88
C GLU A 136 7.43 -10.16 -0.33
N VAL A 137 8.13 -9.83 -1.40
CA VAL A 137 8.21 -10.63 -2.61
C VAL A 137 9.58 -11.33 -2.60
N PRO A 138 9.63 -12.62 -2.24
CA PRO A 138 10.89 -13.35 -2.18
C PRO A 138 11.49 -13.48 -3.58
N SER A 139 12.81 -13.59 -3.64
CA SER A 139 13.49 -14.00 -4.87
C SER A 139 13.20 -15.46 -5.16
N LEU A 140 12.75 -15.76 -6.37
CA LEU A 140 12.56 -17.13 -6.85
C LEU A 140 13.81 -17.60 -7.60
N ALA A 141 14.17 -18.87 -7.43
CA ALA A 141 15.19 -19.50 -8.25
C ALA A 141 14.70 -19.59 -9.72
N PRO A 142 15.61 -19.55 -10.72
CA PRO A 142 15.21 -19.66 -12.12
C PRO A 142 14.37 -20.90 -12.44
N GLN A 143 14.63 -22.01 -11.75
CA GLN A 143 13.89 -23.26 -11.90
C GLN A 143 12.45 -23.14 -11.37
N GLU A 144 12.26 -22.43 -10.26
CA GLU A 144 10.93 -22.18 -9.68
C GLU A 144 10.09 -21.26 -10.58
N LEU A 145 10.72 -20.28 -11.22
CA LEU A 145 10.05 -19.42 -12.20
C LEU A 145 9.58 -20.20 -13.44
N GLN A 146 10.32 -21.22 -13.86
CA GLN A 146 9.93 -22.09 -14.98
C GLN A 146 8.86 -23.11 -14.60
N ALA A 147 8.88 -23.58 -13.35
CA ALA A 147 7.91 -24.52 -12.81
C ALA A 147 6.64 -23.84 -12.27
N ALA A 148 6.62 -22.52 -12.16
CA ALA A 148 5.48 -21.76 -11.66
C ALA A 148 4.24 -22.04 -12.54
N SER A 149 3.20 -22.58 -11.93
CA SER A 149 1.90 -22.71 -12.59
C SER A 149 1.37 -21.32 -12.94
N SER A 150 0.58 -21.25 -14.02
CA SER A 150 -0.18 -20.04 -14.30
C SER A 150 -1.12 -19.77 -13.12
N GLY A 151 -0.88 -18.66 -12.42
CA GLY A 151 -1.77 -18.20 -11.36
C GLY A 151 -3.17 -17.87 -11.89
N GLU A 152 -4.04 -17.38 -11.00
CA GLU A 152 -5.38 -16.94 -11.38
C GLU A 152 -5.33 -15.87 -12.47
N THR A 153 -6.23 -15.95 -13.44
CA THR A 153 -6.31 -14.94 -14.50
C THR A 153 -6.88 -13.63 -13.94
N SER A 154 -6.56 -12.50 -14.57
CA SER A 154 -7.12 -11.20 -14.17
C SER A 154 -8.66 -11.18 -14.23
N ALA A 155 -9.28 -11.99 -15.10
CA ALA A 155 -10.73 -12.11 -15.17
C ALA A 155 -11.31 -12.72 -13.88
N VAL A 156 -10.74 -13.83 -13.41
CA VAL A 156 -11.16 -14.49 -12.16
C VAL A 156 -10.95 -13.57 -10.95
N VAL A 157 -9.81 -12.87 -10.90
CA VAL A 157 -9.54 -11.90 -9.84
C VAL A 157 -10.55 -10.76 -9.87
N ARG A 158 -10.88 -10.25 -11.06
CA ARG A 158 -11.84 -9.15 -11.24
C ARG A 158 -13.21 -9.51 -10.70
N GLU A 159 -13.73 -10.70 -10.98
CA GLU A 159 -15.04 -11.14 -10.48
C GLU A 159 -15.11 -11.10 -8.94
N ARG A 160 -14.07 -11.63 -8.26
CA ARG A 160 -14.00 -11.57 -6.78
C ARG A 160 -13.96 -10.13 -6.25
N VAL A 161 -13.19 -9.26 -6.92
CA VAL A 161 -13.07 -7.85 -6.53
C VAL A 161 -14.38 -7.09 -6.74
N GLU A 162 -15.09 -7.34 -7.85
CA GLU A 162 -16.39 -6.74 -8.15
C GLU A 162 -17.44 -7.18 -7.12
N ALA A 163 -17.53 -8.48 -6.82
CA ALA A 163 -18.46 -9.01 -5.81
C ALA A 163 -18.18 -8.46 -4.40
N ALA A 164 -16.92 -8.26 -4.02
CA ALA A 164 -16.56 -7.60 -2.76
C ALA A 164 -16.97 -6.12 -2.76
N ARG A 165 -16.78 -5.43 -3.87
CA ARG A 165 -17.13 -4.03 -4.03
C ARG A 165 -18.65 -3.81 -3.97
N GLU A 166 -19.43 -4.66 -4.61
CA GLU A 166 -20.90 -4.59 -4.55
C GLU A 166 -21.41 -4.68 -3.11
N ARG A 167 -20.83 -5.58 -2.30
CA ARG A 167 -21.19 -5.68 -0.88
C ARG A 167 -20.80 -4.44 -0.08
N GLN A 168 -19.66 -3.82 -0.38
CA GLN A 168 -19.29 -2.54 0.22
C GLN A 168 -20.30 -1.44 -0.12
N LEU A 169 -20.66 -1.32 -1.41
CA LEU A 169 -21.63 -0.33 -1.87
C LEU A 169 -23.01 -0.57 -1.25
N ALA A 170 -23.48 -1.81 -1.21
CA ALA A 170 -24.76 -2.16 -0.58
C ALA A 170 -24.78 -1.87 0.92
N ARG A 171 -23.67 -2.16 1.63
CA ARG A 171 -23.58 -1.98 3.08
C ARG A 171 -23.45 -0.52 3.51
N GLN A 172 -22.67 0.28 2.79
CA GLN A 172 -22.24 1.61 3.28
C GLN A 172 -22.16 2.69 2.19
N GLY A 173 -22.56 2.41 0.95
CA GLY A 173 -22.59 3.36 -0.17
C GLY A 173 -21.22 3.75 -0.75
N LYS A 174 -20.11 3.21 -0.22
CA LYS A 174 -18.75 3.53 -0.67
C LYS A 174 -17.76 2.39 -0.38
N PRO A 175 -16.61 2.33 -1.09
CA PRO A 175 -15.58 1.34 -0.81
C PRO A 175 -14.99 1.47 0.60
N ASN A 176 -14.49 0.35 1.16
CA ASN A 176 -13.83 0.32 2.48
C ASN A 176 -12.65 1.31 2.58
N ALA A 177 -11.96 1.52 1.45
CA ALA A 177 -10.90 2.52 1.29
C ALA A 177 -11.28 3.93 1.73
N TRP A 178 -12.56 4.30 1.63
CA TRP A 178 -13.05 5.65 1.88
C TRP A 178 -13.76 5.79 3.22
N LEU A 179 -13.75 4.74 4.03
CA LEU A 179 -14.27 4.79 5.38
C LEU A 179 -13.26 5.48 6.30
N GLY A 180 -13.74 6.47 7.05
CA GLY A 180 -13.08 6.99 8.24
C GLY A 180 -13.12 5.98 9.40
N GLY A 181 -12.41 6.28 10.49
CA GLY A 181 -12.31 5.38 11.65
C GLY A 181 -13.68 4.99 12.23
N SER A 182 -14.52 5.97 12.54
CA SER A 182 -15.87 5.74 13.10
C SER A 182 -16.81 5.00 12.12
N GLU A 183 -16.61 5.18 10.82
CA GLU A 183 -17.40 4.48 9.81
C GLU A 183 -16.96 3.01 9.67
N LEU A 184 -15.65 2.74 9.80
CA LEU A 184 -15.11 1.38 9.83
C LEU A 184 -15.65 0.59 11.02
N GLU A 185 -15.70 1.20 12.21
CA GLU A 185 -16.27 0.55 13.40
C GLU A 185 -17.72 0.11 13.14
N LYS A 186 -18.56 1.04 12.65
CA LYS A 186 -19.97 0.76 12.33
C LYS A 186 -20.14 -0.29 11.22
N SER A 187 -19.29 -0.25 10.21
CA SER A 187 -19.42 -1.11 9.02
C SER A 187 -18.78 -2.49 9.19
N SER A 188 -17.95 -2.68 10.24
CA SER A 188 -17.17 -3.89 10.41
C SER A 188 -18.03 -5.12 10.75
N GLN A 189 -19.13 -4.94 11.49
CA GLN A 189 -19.89 -6.03 12.11
C GLN A 189 -18.95 -7.08 12.73
N ALA A 190 -17.95 -6.59 13.46
CA ALA A 190 -16.90 -7.46 13.93
C ALA A 190 -17.32 -8.32 15.11
N GLU A 191 -16.84 -9.55 15.08
CA GLU A 191 -17.01 -10.45 16.20
C GLU A 191 -16.15 -9.97 17.39
N PRO A 192 -16.61 -10.19 18.64
CA PRO A 192 -15.84 -9.82 19.82
C PRO A 192 -14.40 -10.37 19.82
N GLU A 193 -14.20 -11.59 19.31
CA GLU A 193 -12.87 -12.21 19.21
C GLU A 193 -11.96 -11.48 18.21
N ALA A 194 -12.50 -10.96 17.11
CA ALA A 194 -11.76 -10.21 16.10
C ALA A 194 -11.23 -8.89 16.68
N LEU A 195 -12.09 -8.14 17.38
CA LEU A 195 -11.70 -6.91 18.09
C LEU A 195 -10.67 -7.20 19.17
N ALA A 196 -10.90 -8.21 20.02
CA ALA A 196 -9.95 -8.59 21.06
C ALA A 196 -8.57 -8.99 20.48
N THR A 197 -8.56 -9.67 19.32
CA THR A 197 -7.33 -10.03 18.62
C THR A 197 -6.59 -8.81 18.09
N LEU A 198 -7.31 -7.86 17.47
CA LEU A 198 -6.70 -6.63 16.98
C LEU A 198 -6.12 -5.78 18.12
N THR A 199 -6.84 -5.64 19.24
CA THR A 199 -6.36 -4.90 20.42
C THR A 199 -5.08 -5.51 20.98
N ARG A 200 -5.06 -6.82 21.26
CA ARG A 200 -3.86 -7.53 21.75
C ARG A 200 -2.67 -7.39 20.78
N ALA A 201 -2.93 -7.51 19.48
CA ALA A 201 -1.88 -7.34 18.48
C ALA A 201 -1.35 -5.90 18.46
N SER A 202 -2.22 -4.91 18.67
CA SER A 202 -1.86 -3.50 18.70
C SER A 202 -0.97 -3.17 19.88
N GLU A 203 -1.28 -3.69 21.07
CA GLU A 203 -0.44 -3.56 22.26
C GLU A 203 0.92 -4.23 22.08
N LYS A 204 0.93 -5.49 21.59
CA LYS A 204 2.16 -6.26 21.40
C LYS A 204 3.09 -5.67 20.35
N LEU A 205 2.53 -5.04 19.30
CA LEU A 205 3.29 -4.51 18.17
C LEU A 205 3.48 -2.99 18.24
N GLY A 206 2.98 -2.33 19.28
CA GLY A 206 3.04 -0.87 19.42
C GLY A 206 2.37 -0.13 18.26
N LEU A 207 1.25 -0.64 17.76
CA LEU A 207 0.56 -0.02 16.61
C LEU A 207 -0.01 1.35 16.98
N SER A 208 0.25 2.35 16.13
CA SER A 208 -0.44 3.64 16.23
C SER A 208 -1.95 3.48 15.96
N VAL A 209 -2.77 4.43 16.45
CA VAL A 209 -4.22 4.44 16.16
C VAL A 209 -4.50 4.41 14.64
N ARG A 210 -3.65 5.06 13.84
CA ARG A 210 -3.74 4.99 12.38
C ARG A 210 -3.46 3.57 11.89
N SER A 211 -2.38 2.95 12.36
CA SER A 211 -2.04 1.57 12.03
C SER A 211 -3.16 0.58 12.39
N PHE A 212 -3.79 0.77 13.55
CA PHE A 212 -4.96 0.01 13.98
C PHE A 212 -6.11 0.11 12.96
N HIS A 213 -6.52 1.32 12.58
CA HIS A 213 -7.60 1.50 11.60
C HIS A 213 -7.24 0.95 10.21
N ARG A 214 -5.97 1.00 9.81
CA ARG A 214 -5.50 0.45 8.53
C ARG A 214 -5.63 -1.08 8.52
N VAL A 215 -5.16 -1.76 9.57
CA VAL A 215 -5.36 -3.20 9.74
C VAL A 215 -6.84 -3.55 9.74
N TRP A 216 -7.67 -2.75 10.42
CA TRP A 216 -9.10 -2.98 10.48
C TRP A 216 -9.80 -2.88 9.11
N ARG A 217 -9.43 -1.87 8.33
CA ARG A 217 -9.91 -1.71 6.96
C ARG A 217 -9.51 -2.88 6.06
N VAL A 218 -8.29 -3.37 6.20
CA VAL A 218 -7.81 -4.54 5.46
C VAL A 218 -8.61 -5.77 5.88
N ALA A 219 -8.83 -6.01 7.17
CA ALA A 219 -9.62 -7.13 7.67
C ALA A 219 -11.07 -7.11 7.14
N ARG A 220 -11.72 -5.94 7.12
CA ARG A 220 -13.05 -5.79 6.51
C ARG A 220 -13.05 -6.08 5.01
N THR A 221 -11.98 -5.71 4.30
CA THR A 221 -11.83 -5.99 2.87
C THR A 221 -11.56 -7.47 2.60
N VAL A 222 -10.81 -8.16 3.46
CA VAL A 222 -10.61 -9.61 3.41
C VAL A 222 -11.95 -10.34 3.63
N ALA A 223 -12.68 -9.98 4.69
CA ALA A 223 -14.03 -10.53 4.94
C ALA A 223 -14.97 -10.29 3.75
N ASP A 224 -14.86 -9.12 3.11
CA ASP A 224 -15.55 -8.89 1.86
C ASP A 224 -15.02 -9.87 0.80
N LEU A 225 -13.74 -9.97 0.46
CA LEU A 225 -13.28 -10.93 -0.56
C LEU A 225 -13.74 -12.40 -0.33
N GLU A 226 -13.93 -12.81 0.93
CA GLU A 226 -14.40 -14.17 1.30
C GLU A 226 -15.93 -14.35 1.34
N GLY A 227 -16.72 -13.31 1.10
CA GLY A 227 -18.18 -13.42 1.18
C GLY A 227 -18.76 -13.28 2.59
N SER A 228 -17.94 -13.02 3.61
CA SER A 228 -18.37 -13.00 5.01
C SER A 228 -19.09 -11.70 5.39
N ALA A 229 -20.25 -11.82 6.05
CA ALA A 229 -20.97 -10.67 6.62
C ALA A 229 -20.20 -10.04 7.78
N ASN A 230 -19.58 -10.85 8.64
CA ASN A 230 -18.88 -10.41 9.84
C ASN A 230 -17.35 -10.41 9.64
N VAL A 231 -16.66 -9.50 10.34
CA VAL A 231 -15.20 -9.59 10.48
C VAL A 231 -14.88 -10.51 11.66
N GLY A 232 -14.53 -11.75 11.36
CA GLY A 232 -13.98 -12.71 12.32
C GLY A 232 -12.47 -12.61 12.54
N ARG A 233 -11.96 -13.40 13.49
CA ARG A 233 -10.55 -13.42 13.90
C ARG A 233 -9.59 -13.75 12.76
N ALA A 234 -9.94 -14.68 11.87
CA ALA A 234 -9.07 -15.09 10.75
C ALA A 234 -8.73 -13.92 9.82
N HIS A 235 -9.72 -13.09 9.47
CA HIS A 235 -9.51 -11.92 8.62
C HIS A 235 -8.56 -10.89 9.27
N VAL A 236 -8.67 -10.69 10.59
CA VAL A 236 -7.78 -9.79 11.35
C VAL A 236 -6.35 -10.32 11.35
N LEU A 237 -6.15 -11.61 11.58
CA LEU A 237 -4.81 -12.22 11.56
C LEU A 237 -4.16 -12.09 10.18
N GLN A 238 -4.91 -12.32 9.11
CA GLN A 238 -4.42 -12.13 7.75
C GLN A 238 -4.07 -10.67 7.47
N ALA A 239 -4.90 -9.72 7.90
CA ALA A 239 -4.63 -8.29 7.76
C ALA A 239 -3.35 -7.86 8.50
N ILE A 240 -3.11 -8.37 9.71
CA ILE A 240 -1.88 -8.14 10.47
C ILE A 240 -0.67 -8.70 9.73
N GLN A 241 -0.78 -9.93 9.20
CA GLN A 241 0.30 -10.58 8.46
C GLN A 241 0.67 -9.77 7.21
N LEU A 242 -0.33 -9.31 6.45
CA LEU A 242 -0.15 -8.48 5.25
C LEU A 242 0.45 -7.09 5.53
N ARG A 243 0.54 -6.66 6.79
CA ARG A 243 1.15 -5.37 7.16
C ARG A 243 2.57 -5.52 7.73
N ARG A 244 2.94 -6.71 8.22
CA ARG A 244 4.17 -6.91 8.99
C ARG A 244 5.47 -6.80 8.19
N ALA A 245 5.46 -6.86 6.86
CA ALA A 245 6.68 -7.04 6.07
C ALA A 245 7.72 -5.90 6.14
N LEU A 246 7.44 -4.78 6.80
CA LEU A 246 8.39 -3.69 7.00
C LEU A 246 8.80 -3.42 8.46
N VAL A 247 8.18 -4.07 9.45
CA VAL A 247 8.31 -3.71 10.87
C VAL A 247 9.35 -4.58 11.60
N ASN A 248 10.15 -5.37 10.88
CA ASN A 248 11.18 -6.19 11.50
C ASN A 248 12.46 -5.35 11.74
N ASP A 249 12.56 -4.82 12.96
CA ASP A 249 13.82 -4.77 13.72
C ASP A 249 14.08 -6.14 14.36
#